data_AF-A0A075I2S1-F1
#
_entry.id   AF-A0A075I2S1-F1
#
_cell.length_a   1.000
_cell.length_b   1.000
_cell.length_c   1.000
_cell.angle_alpha   90.00
_cell.angle_beta   90.00
_cell.angle_gamma   90.00
#
_symmetry.space_group_name_H-M   'P 1'
#
loop_
_entity.id
_entity.type
_entity.pdbx_description
1 polymer ?
#
loop_
_entity_poly.entity_id
_entity_poly.type
_entity_poly.pdbx_seq_one_letter_code
_entity_poly.pdbx_strand_id
1 'polypeptide(L)'
;MQKKNRNWKGWVAPLPNCTTTGLAITMKPLYEKYGAKKVMMTSMQAISGGGRSPGVSAMDVIDNIIPYIPKEEEKVRVETKKILGN
;
A
#
# COMPACT_ATOMS: atom_id res chain seq x y z
N MET A 1 2.23 5.53 -24.03
CA MET A 1 1.46 6.80 -24.01
C MET A 1 2.15 7.95 -23.26
N GLN A 2 2.71 7.80 -22.05
CA GLN A 2 3.34 8.95 -21.35
C GLN A 2 4.56 9.58 -22.06
N LYS A 3 5.53 8.77 -22.53
CA LYS A 3 6.78 9.28 -23.15
C LYS A 3 6.52 10.18 -24.37
N LYS A 4 5.58 9.74 -25.23
CA LYS A 4 5.12 10.48 -26.41
C LYS A 4 4.43 11.81 -26.04
N ASN A 5 3.64 11.82 -24.97
CA ASN A 5 2.86 13.00 -24.56
C ASN A 5 3.66 14.04 -23.75
N ARG A 6 4.81 13.65 -23.18
CA ARG A 6 5.61 14.51 -22.28
C ARG A 6 7.00 14.87 -22.81
N ASN A 7 7.39 14.37 -23.98
CA ASN A 7 8.70 14.58 -24.60
C ASN A 7 9.89 14.22 -23.69
N TRP A 8 9.76 13.15 -22.89
CA TRP A 8 10.80 12.69 -21.97
C TRP A 8 11.73 11.67 -22.63
N LYS A 9 13.02 11.70 -22.27
CA LYS A 9 14.00 10.70 -22.75
C LYS A 9 13.93 9.37 -21.98
N GLY A 10 13.41 9.38 -20.74
CA GLY A 10 13.32 8.22 -19.83
C GLY A 10 11.91 7.94 -19.28
N TRP A 11 11.84 7.14 -18.20
CA TRP A 11 10.61 6.77 -17.50
C TRP A 11 10.83 6.63 -15.99
N VAL A 12 9.73 6.67 -15.22
CA VAL A 12 9.70 6.44 -13.77
C VAL A 12 8.60 5.41 -13.49
N ALA A 13 8.91 4.36 -12.73
CA ALA A 13 7.96 3.35 -12.28
C ALA A 13 7.89 3.36 -10.74
N PRO A 14 6.98 4.15 -10.14
CA PRO A 14 6.83 4.15 -8.69
C PRO A 14 6.27 2.81 -8.21
N LEU A 15 6.81 2.32 -7.11
CA LEU A 15 6.27 1.17 -6.40
C LEU A 15 5.09 1.60 -5.52
N PRO A 16 4.12 0.70 -5.28
CA PRO A 16 3.02 0.99 -4.37
C PRO A 16 3.50 1.01 -2.92
N ASN A 17 2.62 1.48 -2.04
CA ASN A 17 2.74 1.29 -0.59
C ASN A 17 2.93 -0.20 -0.26
N CYS A 18 3.72 -0.46 0.78
CA CYS A 18 4.10 -1.81 1.19
C CYS A 18 2.90 -2.65 1.62
N THR A 19 1.97 -2.07 2.38
CA THR A 19 0.71 -2.69 2.81
C THR A 19 -0.17 -3.04 1.61
N THR A 20 -0.29 -2.12 0.64
CA THR A 20 -0.99 -2.37 -0.63
C THR A 20 -0.42 -3.59 -1.35
N THR A 21 0.91 -3.74 -1.38
CA THR A 21 1.59 -4.81 -2.11
C THR A 21 1.12 -6.19 -1.62
N GLY A 22 1.13 -6.40 -0.30
CA GLY A 22 0.68 -7.66 0.30
C GLY A 22 -0.79 -7.96 0.00
N LEU A 23 -1.66 -6.94 0.10
CA LEU A 23 -3.08 -7.08 -0.22
C LEU A 23 -3.28 -7.43 -1.71
N ALA A 24 -2.64 -6.68 -2.62
CA ALA A 24 -2.87 -6.81 -4.05
C ALA A 24 -2.43 -8.19 -4.58
N ILE A 25 -1.27 -8.69 -4.14
CA ILE A 25 -0.78 -10.03 -4.53
C ILE A 25 -1.76 -11.12 -4.08
N THR A 26 -2.29 -11.00 -2.86
CA THR A 26 -3.26 -11.95 -2.30
C THR A 26 -4.60 -11.87 -3.04
N MET A 27 -5.06 -10.64 -3.33
CA MET A 27 -6.37 -10.40 -3.92
C MET A 27 -6.43 -10.69 -5.40
N LYS A 28 -5.34 -10.54 -6.16
CA LYS A 28 -5.34 -10.74 -7.62
C LYS A 28 -5.94 -12.09 -8.05
N PRO A 29 -5.48 -13.26 -7.56
CA PRO A 29 -6.06 -14.54 -7.95
C PRO A 29 -7.50 -14.72 -7.47
N LEU A 30 -7.86 -14.21 -6.28
CA LEU A 30 -9.22 -14.30 -5.74
C LEU A 30 -10.20 -13.44 -6.55
N TYR A 31 -9.77 -12.26 -6.95
CA TYR A 31 -10.54 -11.34 -7.77
C TYR A 31 -10.79 -11.92 -9.17
N GLU A 32 -9.76 -12.45 -9.83
CA GLU A 32 -9.89 -13.01 -11.18
C GLU A 32 -10.72 -14.30 -11.21
N LYS A 33 -10.56 -15.18 -10.22
CA LYS A 33 -11.24 -16.47 -10.21
C LYS A 33 -12.66 -16.42 -9.64
N TYR A 34 -12.89 -15.59 -8.62
CA TYR A 34 -14.14 -15.60 -7.85
C TYR A 34 -14.89 -14.26 -7.87
N GLY A 35 -14.33 -13.20 -8.47
CA GLY A 35 -15.00 -11.91 -8.59
C GLY A 35 -15.23 -11.22 -7.25
N ALA A 36 -14.25 -11.25 -6.34
CA ALA A 36 -14.34 -10.66 -5.00
C ALA A 36 -14.83 -9.19 -5.06
N LYS A 37 -15.99 -8.91 -4.45
CA LYS A 37 -16.66 -7.59 -4.51
C LYS A 37 -16.30 -6.65 -3.37
N LYS A 38 -15.95 -7.21 -2.21
CA LYS A 38 -15.63 -6.47 -0.99
C LYS A 38 -14.50 -7.17 -0.26
N VAL A 39 -13.64 -6.38 0.37
CA VAL A 39 -12.57 -6.86 1.24
C VAL A 39 -12.61 -6.02 2.51
N MET A 40 -12.59 -6.70 3.65
CA MET A 40 -12.29 -6.08 4.94
C MET A 40 -10.91 -6.58 5.33
N MET A 41 -9.98 -5.66 5.55
CA MET A 41 -8.61 -5.99 5.93
C MET A 41 -8.21 -5.22 7.18
N THR A 42 -7.33 -5.81 7.96
CA THR A 42 -6.64 -5.17 9.08
C THR A 42 -5.16 -5.40 8.87
N SER A 43 -4.35 -4.35 8.93
CA SER A 43 -2.90 -4.45 8.85
C SER A 43 -2.27 -4.37 10.24
N MET A 44 -1.21 -5.15 10.45
CA MET A 44 -0.27 -4.99 11.56
C MET A 44 1.09 -4.69 10.94
N GLN A 45 1.56 -3.46 11.11
CA GLN A 45 2.72 -2.95 10.37
C GLN A 45 3.93 -2.81 11.29
N ALA A 46 5.10 -3.19 10.79
CA ALA A 46 6.35 -3.06 11.52
C ALA A 46 6.76 -1.57 11.65
N ILE A 47 7.39 -1.22 12.78
CA ILE A 47 7.88 0.15 13.04
C ILE A 47 8.91 0.64 12.00
N SER A 48 9.57 -0.28 11.29
CA SER A 48 10.49 0.07 10.19
C SER A 48 9.80 0.81 9.04
N GLY A 49 8.48 0.65 8.87
CA GLY A 49 7.68 1.39 7.89
C GLY A 49 7.59 2.89 8.20
N GLY A 50 7.75 3.29 9.47
CA GLY A 50 7.82 4.70 9.88
C GLY A 50 9.15 5.38 9.54
N GLY A 51 10.15 4.63 9.07
CA GLY A 51 11.51 5.12 8.87
C GLY A 51 12.30 5.26 10.18
N ARG A 52 13.55 5.73 10.08
CA ARG A 52 14.49 5.77 11.21
C ARG A 52 14.43 7.06 12.05
N SER A 53 14.20 8.22 11.43
CA SER A 53 14.16 9.51 12.15
C SER A 53 13.18 10.48 11.47
N PRO A 54 12.16 11.02 12.16
CA PRO A 54 11.83 10.77 13.58
C PRO A 54 11.22 9.39 13.86
N GLY A 55 10.78 8.67 12.82
CA GLY A 55 10.34 7.27 12.93
C GLY A 55 9.18 7.04 13.90
N VAL A 56 9.02 5.78 14.29
CA VAL A 56 8.19 5.37 15.45
C VAL A 56 9.15 4.95 16.55
N SER A 57 9.05 5.54 17.73
CA SER A 57 9.89 5.15 18.85
C SER A 57 9.56 3.73 19.28
N ALA A 58 10.57 2.92 19.61
CA ALA A 58 10.34 1.62 20.20
C ALA A 58 9.53 1.72 21.51
N MET A 59 9.74 2.80 22.27
CA MET A 59 8.98 3.04 23.51
C MET A 59 7.49 3.29 23.27
N ASP A 60 7.09 3.77 22.08
CA ASP A 60 5.67 4.01 21.78
C ASP A 60 4.91 2.70 21.48
N VAL A 61 5.63 1.59 21.23
CA VAL A 61 5.05 0.31 20.77
C VAL A 61 5.38 -0.89 21.67
N ILE A 62 6.28 -0.75 22.64
CA ILE A 62 6.52 -1.79 23.65
C ILE A 62 5.24 -1.94 24.47
N ASP A 63 4.67 -3.13 24.45
CA ASP A 63 3.40 -3.46 25.14
C ASP A 63 2.24 -2.51 24.76
N ASN A 64 2.27 -1.97 23.54
CA ASN A 64 1.28 -1.01 23.07
C ASN A 64 0.95 -1.21 21.58
N ILE A 65 -0.21 -0.73 21.17
CA ILE A 65 -0.65 -0.68 19.78
C ILE A 65 -1.02 0.76 19.44
N ILE A 66 -0.53 1.26 18.31
CA ILE A 66 -0.94 2.55 17.75
C ILE A 66 -1.97 2.26 16.65
N PRO A 67 -3.27 2.43 16.88
CA PRO A 67 -4.32 1.98 15.97
C PRO A 67 -4.60 2.99 14.84
N TYR A 68 -3.60 3.79 14.46
CA TYR A 68 -3.75 4.78 13.40
C TYR A 68 -2.42 5.14 12.75
N ILE A 69 -2.34 4.99 11.43
CA ILE A 69 -1.23 5.47 10.60
C ILE A 69 -1.80 6.50 9.61
N PRO A 70 -1.39 7.77 9.67
CA PRO A 70 -1.95 8.81 8.82
C PRO A 70 -1.86 8.48 7.32
N LYS A 71 -2.99 8.60 6.62
CA LYS A 71 -3.15 8.39 5.16
C LYS A 71 -2.96 6.93 4.68
N GLU A 72 -2.65 5.99 5.56
CA GLU A 72 -2.34 4.61 5.16
C GLU A 72 -3.58 3.92 4.57
N GLU A 73 -4.72 3.97 5.26
CA GLU A 73 -5.97 3.34 4.84
C GLU A 73 -6.47 3.86 3.47
N GLU A 74 -6.40 5.17 3.26
CA GLU A 74 -6.80 5.80 2.00
C GLU A 74 -5.88 5.37 0.86
N LYS A 75 -4.55 5.37 1.08
CA LYS A 75 -3.57 4.92 0.10
C LYS A 75 -3.79 3.46 -0.28
N VAL A 76 -3.95 2.58 0.71
CA VAL A 76 -4.21 1.15 0.48
C VAL A 76 -5.45 0.95 -0.38
N ARG A 77 -6.54 1.66 -0.08
CA ARG A 77 -7.77 1.61 -0.88
C ARG A 77 -7.56 2.06 -2.32
N VAL A 78 -6.91 3.22 -2.53
CA VAL A 78 -6.72 3.81 -3.86
C VAL A 78 -5.75 3.00 -4.70
N GLU A 79 -4.61 2.61 -4.13
CA GLU A 79 -3.57 1.89 -4.86
C GLU A 79 -3.97 0.45 -5.18
N THR A 80 -4.66 -0.26 -4.26
CA THR A 80 -5.16 -1.62 -4.54
C THR A 80 -6.08 -1.62 -5.75
N LYS A 81 -7.00 -0.65 -5.82
CA LYS A 81 -7.90 -0.48 -6.95
C LYS A 81 -7.14 -0.23 -8.25
N LYS A 82 -6.14 0.66 -8.22
CA LYS A 82 -5.27 0.97 -9.37
C LYS A 82 -4.48 -0.26 -9.85
N ILE A 83 -3.95 -1.08 -8.94
CA ILE A 83 -3.15 -2.27 -9.27
C ILE A 83 -4.03 -3.39 -9.84
N LEU A 84 -5.19 -3.65 -9.25
CA LEU A 84 -6.06 -4.75 -9.66
C LEU A 84 -6.86 -4.46 -10.95
N GLY A 85 -6.75 -3.24 -11.49
CA GLY A 85 -7.21 -2.93 -12.85
C GLY A 85 -8.65 -2.43 -12.96
N ASN A 86 -9.14 -1.67 -11.98
CA ASN A 86 -10.41 -0.93 -12.08
C ASN A 86 -10.22 0.59 -12.01
#